data_AF-A0A836UFX7-F1
#
_entry.id   AF-A0A836UFX7-F1
#
_cell.length_a   1.000
_cell.length_b   1.000
_cell.length_c   1.000
_cell.angle_alpha   90.00
_cell.angle_beta   90.00
_cell.angle_gamma   90.00
#
_symmetry.space_group_name_H-M   'P 1'
#
loop_
_entity.id
_entity.type
_entity.pdbx_description
1 polymer ?
#
loop_
_entity_poly.entity_id
_entity_poly.type
_entity_poly.pdbx_seq_one_letter_code
_entity_poly.pdbx_strand_id
1 'polypeptide(L)'
;MWALAEMFRCFERKRGVSGLNELEAWGNNWQDRSISDLLAKCLREEVVFESEPVTGELVILGSPSAALHILPNRPDVQVHVELYDVSAEEKAVLICRGHLGTRSAVAGSHRLAEVVLATICHQLSVGHRLRLVVANLNTTFAYPYFTHSCTRLFHDDERPSHLILPLA
;
A
#
# COMPACT_ATOMS: atom_id res chain seq x y z
N MET A 1 5.86 26.84 9.96
CA MET A 1 5.18 26.28 8.78
C MET A 1 6.26 25.69 7.90
N TRP A 2 6.70 24.47 8.20
CA TRP A 2 7.83 23.80 7.53
C TRP A 2 7.25 22.79 6.54
N ALA A 3 7.51 23.02 5.24
CA ALA A 3 7.08 22.16 4.15
C ALA A 3 8.10 21.03 3.95
N LEU A 4 7.69 19.79 4.18
CA LEU A 4 8.38 18.58 3.72
C LEU A 4 7.76 18.20 2.37
N ALA A 5 8.27 18.82 1.30
CA ALA A 5 7.99 18.43 -0.06
C ALA A 5 9.36 18.18 -0.72
N GLU A 6 9.76 16.92 -0.78
CA GLU A 6 10.69 16.33 -1.77
C GLU A 6 11.21 15.00 -1.22
N MET A 7 10.74 13.90 -1.81
CA MET A 7 11.50 12.66 -2.09
C MET A 7 10.52 11.50 -2.19
N PHE A 8 10.07 11.16 -3.40
CA PHE A 8 9.64 9.79 -3.69
C PHE A 8 9.85 9.50 -5.20
N ARG A 9 10.94 8.80 -5.54
CA ARG A 9 11.13 8.22 -6.89
C ARG A 9 10.47 6.83 -6.90
N CYS A 10 9.38 6.66 -7.66
CA CYS A 10 8.79 5.35 -7.93
C CYS A 10 9.18 4.86 -9.33
N PHE A 11 9.73 3.64 -9.42
CA PHE A 11 10.20 3.00 -10.66
C PHE A 11 9.11 2.08 -11.23
N GLU A 12 8.63 2.33 -12.45
CA GLU A 12 7.77 1.41 -13.19
C GLU A 12 8.56 0.14 -13.59
N ARG A 13 8.19 -1.03 -13.08
CA ARG A 13 8.69 -2.31 -13.59
C ARG A 13 7.66 -2.90 -14.56
N LYS A 14 7.77 -2.56 -15.85
CA LYS A 14 7.07 -3.27 -16.94
C LYS A 14 7.49 -4.75 -16.95
N ARG A 15 6.61 -5.65 -16.53
CA ARG A 15 6.67 -7.06 -16.94
C ARG A 15 5.35 -7.45 -17.57
N GLY A 16 5.38 -7.77 -18.86
CA GLY A 16 4.24 -8.35 -19.57
C GLY A 16 3.94 -9.72 -18.99
N VAL A 17 2.69 -9.95 -18.57
CA VAL A 17 2.24 -11.20 -17.96
C VAL A 17 1.45 -11.99 -19.00
N SER A 18 2.07 -13.05 -19.53
CA SER A 18 1.51 -13.98 -20.52
C SER A 18 0.63 -15.08 -19.91
N GLY A 19 -0.17 -14.78 -18.89
CA GLY A 19 -0.95 -15.77 -18.12
C GLY A 19 -2.45 -15.47 -18.01
N LEU A 20 -2.96 -14.51 -18.80
CA LEU A 20 -4.29 -13.91 -18.62
C LEU A 20 -5.47 -14.89 -18.77
N ASN A 21 -5.29 -16.00 -19.50
CA ASN A 21 -6.41 -16.88 -19.87
C ASN A 21 -6.73 -17.97 -18.85
N GLU A 22 -5.84 -18.29 -17.91
CA GLU A 22 -6.09 -19.43 -17.00
C GLU A 22 -7.00 -19.07 -15.82
N LEU A 23 -7.00 -17.82 -15.35
CA LEU A 23 -7.73 -17.43 -14.14
C LEU A 23 -9.23 -17.19 -14.36
N GLU A 24 -9.64 -16.80 -15.57
CA GLU A 24 -11.07 -16.62 -15.90
C GLU A 24 -11.83 -17.95 -16.02
N ALA A 25 -11.13 -19.06 -16.30
CA ALA A 25 -11.73 -20.40 -16.37
C ALA A 25 -12.04 -21.04 -14.99
N TRP A 26 -11.69 -20.39 -13.88
CA TRP A 26 -11.69 -21.00 -12.53
C TRP A 26 -12.96 -20.80 -11.71
N GLY A 27 -13.95 -20.08 -12.25
CA GLY A 27 -15.17 -19.70 -11.53
C GLY A 27 -16.16 -20.83 -11.19
N ASN A 28 -15.97 -22.05 -11.72
CA ASN A 28 -17.01 -23.07 -11.74
C ASN A 28 -16.81 -24.28 -10.78
N ASN A 29 -15.78 -24.31 -9.93
CA ASN A 29 -15.57 -25.45 -9.03
C ASN A 29 -14.98 -25.02 -7.68
N TRP A 30 -15.86 -24.79 -6.69
CA TRP A 30 -15.55 -24.31 -5.35
C TRP A 30 -15.40 -25.44 -4.31
N GLN A 31 -15.65 -26.69 -4.70
CA GLN A 31 -15.85 -27.80 -3.76
C GLN A 31 -14.57 -28.51 -3.29
N ASP A 32 -13.38 -28.16 -3.79
CA ASP A 32 -12.19 -29.03 -3.58
C ASP A 32 -10.84 -28.31 -3.48
N ARG A 33 -10.79 -27.04 -3.05
CA ARG A 33 -9.51 -26.29 -3.03
C ARG A 33 -9.25 -25.58 -1.71
N SER A 34 -8.05 -25.80 -1.15
CA SER A 34 -7.62 -25.15 0.07
C SER A 34 -7.45 -23.64 -0.19
N ILE A 35 -7.84 -22.81 0.79
CA ILE A 35 -7.65 -21.35 0.72
C ILE A 35 -6.17 -21.01 0.48
N SER A 36 -5.25 -21.81 1.04
CA SER A 36 -3.80 -21.66 0.85
C SER A 36 -3.38 -21.71 -0.63
N ASP A 37 -3.96 -22.60 -1.44
CA ASP A 37 -3.64 -22.72 -2.86
C ASP A 37 -4.14 -21.55 -3.70
N LEU A 38 -5.24 -20.91 -3.26
CA LEU A 38 -5.76 -19.70 -3.89
C LEU A 38 -4.90 -18.48 -3.54
N LEU A 39 -4.48 -18.36 -2.27
CA LEU A 39 -3.60 -17.29 -1.81
C LEU A 39 -2.22 -17.35 -2.47
N ALA A 40 -1.66 -18.55 -2.68
CA ALA A 40 -0.37 -18.75 -3.35
C ALA A 40 -0.34 -18.23 -4.79
N LYS A 41 -1.50 -18.00 -5.40
CA LYS A 41 -1.64 -17.50 -6.79
C LYS A 41 -1.90 -16.00 -6.85
N CYS A 42 -2.22 -15.38 -5.71
CA CYS A 42 -2.31 -13.94 -5.61
C CYS A 42 -0.90 -13.36 -5.48
N LEU A 43 -0.42 -12.67 -6.52
CA LEU A 43 0.89 -12.02 -6.49
C LEU A 43 0.78 -10.72 -5.68
N ARG A 44 1.53 -10.62 -4.57
CA ARG A 44 1.75 -9.36 -3.88
C ARG A 44 2.70 -8.49 -4.71
N GLU A 45 2.20 -7.33 -5.12
CA GLU A 45 2.98 -6.23 -5.67
C GLU A 45 2.95 -5.09 -4.67
N GLU A 46 4.09 -4.43 -4.49
CA GLU A 46 4.23 -3.33 -3.55
C GLU A 46 5.13 -2.23 -4.08
N VAL A 47 4.84 -1.02 -3.64
CA VAL A 47 5.68 0.15 -3.81
C VAL A 47 6.17 0.57 -2.42
N VAL A 48 7.48 0.76 -2.29
CA VAL A 48 8.13 1.11 -1.03
C VAL A 48 8.68 2.52 -1.12
N PHE A 49 8.42 3.29 -0.08
CA PHE A 49 8.83 4.66 0.10
C PHE A 49 9.54 4.79 1.44
N GLU A 50 10.64 5.54 1.50
CA GLU A 50 11.42 5.72 2.72
C GLU A 50 11.71 7.20 2.94
N SER A 51 11.65 7.63 4.20
CA SER A 51 12.08 8.97 4.60
C SER A 51 13.60 9.02 4.77
N GLU A 52 14.11 10.25 4.88
CA GLU A 52 15.41 10.47 5.51
C GLU A 52 15.40 10.06 6.99
N PRO A 53 16.57 9.77 7.59
CA PRO A 53 16.65 9.48 9.01
C PRO A 53 16.14 10.68 9.80
N VAL A 54 15.32 10.42 10.82
CA VAL A 54 14.83 11.48 11.68
C VAL A 54 16.01 12.03 12.51
N THR A 55 16.18 13.35 12.52
CA THR A 55 17.30 14.02 13.21
C THR A 55 16.94 14.46 14.62
N GLY A 56 15.69 14.27 15.03
CA GLY A 56 15.15 14.64 16.34
C GLY A 56 14.06 13.67 16.75
N GLU A 57 13.56 13.86 17.97
CA GLU A 57 12.43 13.10 18.48
C GLU A 57 11.18 13.35 17.62
N LEU A 58 10.55 12.27 17.14
CA LEU A 58 9.33 12.33 16.35
C LEU A 58 8.31 11.36 16.97
N VAL A 59 7.22 11.89 17.51
CA VAL A 59 6.14 11.12 18.12
C VAL A 59 4.92 11.16 17.23
N ILE A 60 4.43 9.99 16.80
CA ILE A 60 3.16 9.82 16.09
C ILE A 60 2.10 9.45 17.14
N LEU A 61 1.15 10.34 17.37
CA LEU A 61 0.07 10.17 18.32
C LEU A 61 -1.29 10.42 17.66
N GLY A 62 -1.97 9.36 17.28
CA GLY A 62 -3.27 9.42 16.62
C GLY A 62 -3.40 8.42 15.49
N SER A 63 -4.33 8.67 14.58
CA SER A 63 -4.56 7.86 13.38
C SER A 63 -3.90 8.51 12.17
N PRO A 64 -2.82 7.93 11.62
CA PRO A 64 -2.28 8.34 10.33
C PRO A 64 -3.30 8.11 9.21
N SER A 65 -3.15 8.85 8.11
CA SER A 65 -3.93 8.61 6.89
C SER A 65 -3.07 8.74 5.65
N ALA A 66 -3.38 7.98 4.61
CA ALA A 66 -2.73 8.07 3.31
C ALA A 66 -3.75 8.50 2.25
N ALA A 67 -3.38 9.51 1.48
CA ALA A 67 -4.12 9.98 0.31
C ALA A 67 -3.37 9.50 -0.94
N LEU A 68 -3.92 8.50 -1.63
CA LEU A 68 -3.25 7.80 -2.74
C LEU A 68 -3.96 8.06 -4.06
N HIS A 69 -3.29 8.69 -5.01
CA HIS A 69 -3.77 8.85 -6.38
C HIS A 69 -3.53 7.55 -7.15
N ILE A 70 -4.61 6.84 -7.45
CA ILE A 70 -4.56 5.55 -8.11
C ILE A 70 -5.27 5.56 -9.46
N LEU A 71 -4.85 4.67 -10.35
CA LEU A 71 -5.48 4.41 -11.64
C LEU A 71 -5.72 2.89 -11.78
N PRO A 72 -6.91 2.41 -11.39
CA PRO A 72 -7.24 1.00 -11.49
C PRO A 72 -7.62 0.61 -12.91
N ASN A 73 -7.31 -0.63 -13.29
CA ASN A 73 -7.73 -1.21 -14.58
C ASN A 73 -9.07 -1.96 -14.50
N ARG A 74 -9.64 -2.13 -13.29
CA ARG A 74 -10.88 -2.88 -13.02
C ARG A 74 -11.67 -2.25 -11.85
N PRO A 75 -12.96 -2.59 -11.66
CA PRO A 75 -13.76 -2.09 -10.55
C PRO A 75 -13.31 -2.58 -9.17
N ASP A 76 -12.79 -3.81 -9.11
CA ASP A 76 -12.21 -4.41 -7.91
C ASP A 76 -10.82 -3.82 -7.66
N VAL A 77 -10.70 -3.08 -6.56
CA VAL A 77 -9.46 -2.45 -6.12
C VAL A 77 -9.28 -2.73 -4.64
N GLN A 78 -8.11 -3.22 -4.27
CA GLN A 78 -7.69 -3.33 -2.88
C GLN A 78 -6.31 -2.71 -2.73
N VAL A 79 -6.16 -1.79 -1.77
CA VAL A 79 -4.91 -1.13 -1.44
C VAL A 79 -4.67 -1.25 0.05
N HIS A 80 -3.47 -1.69 0.40
CA HIS A 80 -3.01 -1.83 1.78
C HIS A 80 -1.88 -0.85 2.00
N VAL A 81 -1.92 -0.19 3.15
CA VAL A 81 -0.91 0.79 3.56
C VAL A 81 -0.29 0.29 4.86
N GLU A 82 1.02 0.14 4.86
CA GLU A 82 1.80 -0.36 5.99
C GLU A 82 2.90 0.66 6.31
N LEU A 83 3.03 1.03 7.58
CA LEU A 83 4.08 1.91 8.07
C LEU A 83 5.04 1.12 8.95
N TYR A 84 6.32 1.28 8.67
CA TYR A 84 7.42 0.64 9.36
C TYR A 84 8.34 1.69 9.97
N ASP A 85 8.80 1.39 11.17
CA ASP A 85 9.96 2.03 11.79
C ASP A 85 11.21 1.20 11.42
N VAL A 86 12.16 1.82 10.73
CA VAL A 86 13.38 1.18 10.25
C VAL A 86 14.56 1.72 11.04
N SER A 87 15.24 0.83 11.78
CA SER A 87 16.42 1.21 12.54
C SER A 87 17.62 1.51 11.65
N ALA A 88 18.65 2.14 12.23
CA ALA A 88 19.94 2.36 11.55
C ALA A 88 20.66 1.06 11.13
N GLU A 89 20.25 -0.09 11.67
CA GLU A 89 20.72 -1.43 11.30
C GLU A 89 19.82 -2.09 10.23
N GLU A 90 18.95 -1.32 9.57
CA GLU A 90 17.99 -1.77 8.54
C GLU A 90 16.91 -2.74 9.06
N LYS A 91 16.74 -2.86 10.37
CA LYS A 91 15.66 -3.66 10.96
C LYS A 91 14.35 -2.90 10.87
N ALA A 92 13.40 -3.43 10.12
CA ALA A 92 12.06 -2.86 9.96
C ALA A 92 11.05 -3.51 10.93
N VAL A 93 10.30 -2.67 11.65
CA VAL A 93 9.19 -3.08 12.54
C VAL A 93 7.90 -2.45 12.04
N LEU A 94 6.86 -3.25 11.79
CA LEU A 94 5.54 -2.74 11.42
C LEU A 94 4.93 -2.00 12.62
N ILE A 95 4.68 -0.71 12.48
CA ILE A 95 4.14 0.13 13.56
C ILE A 95 2.66 0.47 13.35
N CYS A 96 2.20 0.51 12.10
CA CYS A 96 0.84 0.92 11.79
C CYS A 96 0.40 0.42 10.42
N ARG A 97 -0.91 0.28 10.20
CA ARG A 97 -1.46 -0.14 8.92
C ARG A 97 -2.92 0.25 8.73
N GLY A 98 -3.35 0.25 7.48
CA GLY A 98 -4.71 0.53 7.02
C GLY A 98 -4.96 -0.16 5.68
N HIS A 99 -6.22 -0.28 5.29
CA HIS A 99 -6.58 -0.83 3.99
C HIS A 99 -7.86 -0.19 3.46
N LEU A 100 -7.99 -0.17 2.14
CA LEU A 100 -9.19 0.24 1.43
C LEU A 100 -9.51 -0.81 0.38
N GLY A 101 -10.77 -1.23 0.31
CA GLY A 101 -11.30 -2.10 -0.74
C GLY A 101 -12.53 -1.48 -1.37
N THR A 102 -12.64 -1.54 -2.70
CA THR A 102 -13.87 -1.19 -3.43
C THR A 102 -14.08 -2.13 -4.59
N ARG A 103 -15.34 -2.38 -4.95
CA ARG A 103 -15.75 -3.17 -6.13
C ARG A 103 -16.45 -2.32 -7.20
N SER A 104 -16.39 -1.00 -7.06
CA SER A 104 -17.12 -0.04 -7.88
C SER A 104 -16.22 1.05 -8.48
N ALA A 105 -14.91 0.83 -8.55
CA ALA A 105 -14.02 1.77 -9.23
C ALA A 105 -14.35 1.86 -10.73
N VAL A 106 -14.12 3.04 -11.31
CA VAL A 106 -14.24 3.22 -12.76
C VAL A 106 -12.88 2.91 -13.38
N ALA A 107 -12.79 1.82 -14.13
CA ALA A 107 -11.56 1.42 -14.81
C ALA A 107 -11.04 2.54 -15.72
N GLY A 108 -9.74 2.79 -15.67
CA GLY A 108 -9.09 3.82 -16.50
C GLY A 108 -9.36 5.27 -16.04
N SER A 109 -10.01 5.47 -14.89
CA SER A 109 -10.22 6.80 -14.30
C SER A 109 -9.38 6.98 -13.03
N HIS A 110 -8.73 8.14 -12.89
CA HIS A 110 -8.01 8.47 -11.66
C HIS A 110 -8.98 8.53 -10.47
N ARG A 111 -8.51 8.03 -9.33
CA ARG A 111 -9.26 8.06 -8.07
C ARG A 111 -8.31 8.44 -6.93
N LEU A 112 -8.80 9.28 -6.03
CA LEU A 112 -8.17 9.46 -4.72
C LEU A 112 -8.66 8.33 -3.79
N ALA A 113 -7.72 7.50 -3.33
CA ALA A 113 -7.95 6.47 -2.33
C ALA A 113 -7.48 6.99 -0.98
N GLU A 114 -8.43 7.33 -0.12
CA GLU A 114 -8.17 7.76 1.25
C GLU A 114 -8.17 6.52 2.17
N VAL A 115 -7.01 6.24 2.77
CA VAL A 115 -6.81 5.10 3.66
C VAL A 115 -6.54 5.64 5.06
N VAL A 116 -7.46 5.40 5.99
CA VAL A 116 -7.25 5.68 7.41
C VAL A 116 -6.54 4.48 8.04
N LEU A 117 -5.46 4.73 8.78
CA LEU A 117 -4.68 3.70 9.45
C LEU A 117 -5.07 3.59 10.93
N ALA A 118 -4.72 2.48 11.57
CA ALA A 118 -4.96 2.27 12.99
C ALA A 118 -4.34 3.37 13.86
N THR A 119 -5.02 3.73 14.95
CA THR A 119 -4.48 4.69 15.94
C THR A 119 -3.24 4.11 16.63
N ILE A 120 -2.18 4.91 16.72
CA ILE A 120 -0.93 4.55 17.38
C ILE A 120 -0.44 5.66 18.31
N CYS A 121 0.38 5.26 19.27
CA CYS A 121 1.32 6.13 19.96
C CYS A 121 2.70 5.50 19.75
N HIS A 122 3.50 6.05 18.83
CA HIS A 122 4.79 5.49 18.46
C HIS A 122 5.84 6.59 18.31
N GLN A 123 6.98 6.41 18.97
CA GLN A 123 8.12 7.31 18.89
C GLN A 123 9.17 6.73 17.94
N LEU A 124 9.52 7.48 16.89
CA LEU A 124 10.67 7.16 16.05
C LEU A 124 11.94 7.67 16.74
N SER A 125 12.93 6.78 16.87
CA SER A 125 14.23 7.11 17.45
C SER A 125 15.11 7.89 16.47
N VAL A 126 15.98 8.76 16.97
CA VAL A 126 16.95 9.50 16.14
C VAL A 126 17.77 8.52 15.30
N GLY A 127 17.92 8.82 14.00
CA GLY A 127 18.60 7.97 13.03
C GLY A 127 17.73 6.86 12.41
N HIS A 128 16.50 6.65 12.90
CA HIS A 128 15.55 5.75 12.26
C HIS A 128 14.87 6.41 11.06
N ARG A 129 14.34 5.60 10.15
CA ARG A 129 13.55 6.03 8.98
C ARG A 129 12.11 5.57 9.11
N LEU A 130 11.19 6.35 8.57
CA LEU A 130 9.84 5.88 8.32
C LEU A 130 9.80 5.23 6.93
N ARG A 131 9.35 3.98 6.85
CA ARG A 131 9.10 3.28 5.59
C ARG A 131 7.59 3.10 5.40
N LEU A 132 7.10 3.55 4.26
CA LEU A 132 5.72 3.35 3.80
C LEU A 132 5.73 2.27 2.71
N VAL A 133 4.92 1.23 2.89
CA VAL A 133 4.67 0.20 1.90
C VAL A 133 3.21 0.30 1.45
N VAL A 134 2.99 0.44 0.15
CA VAL A 134 1.67 0.38 -0.48
C VAL A 134 1.58 -0.89 -1.29
N ALA A 135 0.67 -1.79 -0.94
CA ALA A 135 0.56 -3.11 -1.55
C ALA A 135 -0.85 -3.41 -2.07
N ASN A 136 -0.95 -4.27 -3.08
CA ASN A 136 -2.23 -4.76 -3.61
C ASN A 136 -2.83 -5.93 -2.78
N LEU A 137 -2.02 -6.54 -1.92
CA LEU A 137 -2.36 -7.76 -1.20
C LEU A 137 -1.74 -7.77 0.20
N ASN A 138 -2.55 -8.03 1.24
CA ASN A 138 -2.08 -8.31 2.60
C ASN A 138 -2.91 -9.46 3.19
N THR A 139 -2.44 -10.70 3.03
CA THR A 139 -3.13 -11.90 3.49
C THR A 139 -3.07 -12.11 5.00
N THR A 140 -2.14 -11.43 5.68
CA THR A 140 -2.04 -11.46 7.14
C THR A 140 -3.27 -10.85 7.78
N PHE A 141 -3.88 -9.86 7.14
CA PHE A 141 -4.89 -9.05 7.82
C PHE A 141 -6.11 -8.62 7.01
N ALA A 142 -6.15 -8.92 5.71
CA ALA A 142 -7.29 -8.62 4.87
C ALA A 142 -7.55 -9.78 3.92
N TYR A 143 -8.83 -10.09 3.74
CA TYR A 143 -9.23 -11.09 2.76
C TYR A 143 -9.06 -10.51 1.35
N PRO A 144 -8.39 -11.22 0.42
CA PRO A 144 -8.08 -10.67 -0.89
C PRO A 144 -9.30 -10.62 -1.80
N TYR A 145 -9.22 -9.75 -2.81
CA TYR A 145 -10.05 -9.90 -4.00
C TYR A 145 -9.38 -10.88 -4.95
N PHE A 146 -10.10 -11.94 -5.33
CA PHE A 146 -9.59 -12.97 -6.24
C PHE A 146 -9.65 -12.54 -7.71
N THR A 147 -10.12 -11.32 -7.98
CA THR A 147 -10.07 -10.72 -9.31
C THR A 147 -8.67 -10.19 -9.56
N HIS A 148 -8.00 -10.71 -10.59
CA HIS A 148 -6.74 -10.13 -11.05
C HIS A 148 -6.95 -8.67 -11.44
N SER A 149 -6.24 -7.75 -10.81
CA SER A 149 -6.29 -6.33 -11.11
C SER A 149 -4.89 -5.75 -11.06
N CYS A 150 -4.68 -4.68 -11.81
CA CYS A 150 -3.48 -3.86 -11.75
C CYS A 150 -3.94 -2.45 -11.45
N THR A 151 -3.40 -1.89 -10.37
CA THR A 151 -3.66 -0.50 -9.97
C THR A 151 -2.34 0.23 -9.97
N ARG A 152 -2.25 1.30 -10.77
CA ARG A 152 -1.07 2.16 -10.78
C ARG A 152 -1.20 3.21 -9.68
N LEU A 153 -0.12 3.45 -8.95
CA LEU A 153 0.01 4.53 -7.96
C LEU A 153 0.79 5.69 -8.59
N PHE A 154 0.30 6.92 -8.38
CA PHE A 154 0.91 8.15 -8.89
C PHE A 154 1.43 9.00 -7.74
N HIS A 155 2.62 9.55 -7.90
CA HIS A 155 3.17 10.60 -7.04
C HIS A 155 3.93 11.56 -7.95
N ASP A 156 3.22 12.60 -8.39
CA ASP A 156 3.72 13.68 -9.25
C ASP A 156 3.12 15.01 -8.76
N ASP A 157 3.54 16.15 -9.35
CA ASP A 157 3.09 17.48 -8.92
C ASP A 157 1.58 17.69 -9.07
N GLU A 158 0.92 17.01 -10.02
CA GLU A 158 -0.54 17.07 -10.23
C GLU A 158 -1.29 16.08 -9.32
N ARG A 159 -0.61 15.00 -8.92
CA ARG A 159 -1.16 13.86 -8.16
C ARG A 159 -0.26 13.56 -6.97
N PRO A 160 -0.21 14.45 -5.96
CA PRO A 160 0.73 14.35 -4.86
C PRO A 160 0.21 13.33 -3.82
N SER A 161 0.36 12.03 -4.10
CA SER A 161 0.07 11.01 -3.08
C SER A 161 0.93 11.26 -1.86
N HIS A 162 0.34 11.24 -0.66
CA HIS A 162 1.04 11.60 0.56
C HIS A 162 0.50 10.85 1.78
N LEU A 163 1.33 10.85 2.82
CA LEU A 163 1.01 10.33 4.14
C LEU A 163 0.86 11.52 5.10
N ILE A 164 -0.23 11.53 5.85
CA ILE A 164 -0.51 12.51 6.92
C ILE A 164 -0.25 11.82 8.25
N LEU A 165 0.68 12.38 9.02
CA LEU A 165 1.06 11.88 10.34
C LEU A 165 0.54 12.82 11.43
N PRO A 166 -0.20 12.32 12.43
CA PRO A 166 -0.55 13.11 13.60
C PRO A 166 0.66 13.18 14.54
N LEU A 167 1.44 14.26 14.42
CA LEU A 167 2.63 14.47 15.24
C LEU A 167 2.27 15.20 16.54
N ALA A 168 2.92 14.82 17.65
CA ALA A 168 2.80 15.45 18.96
C ALA A 168 4.04 16.29 19.32
#